data_AF-L7Z1P0-F1
#
_entry.id   AF-L7Z1P0-F1
#
_cell.length_a   1.000
_cell.length_b   1.000
_cell.length_c   1.000
_cell.angle_alpha   90.00
_cell.angle_beta   90.00
_cell.angle_gamma   90.00
#
_symmetry.space_group_name_H-M   'P 1'
#
loop_
_entity.id
_entity.type
_entity.pdbx_description
1 polymer ?
#
loop_
_entity_poly.entity_id
_entity_poly.type
_entity_poly.pdbx_seq_one_letter_code
_entity_poly.pdbx_strand_id
1 'polypeptide(L)'
;SAERGSQWPEEWPARLVKTPYWLLSSQVGVYGKSAPEDFALDNKHWKRVVTKSYLSGIGIDWSTVRSVMDMRAIYGGFAAALKDLNVWVMNVVSVDAPDTLPIIYERGLFGIYHDWCESFSTYPRSYDLLHSDHLFSKIKKRCNLVALVAEVDRILRPGGKLIVRDDVETINEVESMVRAMQWEVRLTYSKDNEGLLCVQKSMWRPSKSETVSYAIA
;
A
#
# COMPACT_ATOMS: atom_id res chain seq x y z
N SER A 1 -8.96 -14.21 -31.90
CA SER A 1 -8.13 -13.89 -30.72
C SER A 1 -7.85 -12.40 -30.78
N ALA A 2 -8.29 -11.59 -29.81
CA ALA A 2 -7.90 -10.19 -29.73
C ALA A 2 -6.63 -10.14 -28.87
N GLU A 3 -5.47 -10.04 -29.51
CA GLU A 3 -4.19 -9.97 -28.80
C GLU A 3 -4.16 -8.75 -27.88
N ARG A 4 -3.49 -8.87 -26.74
CA ARG A 4 -3.32 -7.77 -25.79
C ARG A 4 -2.58 -6.61 -26.46
N GLY A 5 -3.12 -5.39 -26.34
CA GLY A 5 -2.57 -4.19 -26.99
C GLY A 5 -3.06 -3.94 -28.42
N SER A 6 -3.95 -4.78 -28.95
CA SER A 6 -4.60 -4.55 -30.26
C SER A 6 -5.67 -3.46 -30.25
N GLN A 7 -6.17 -3.07 -29.08
CA GLN A 7 -7.13 -1.98 -28.92
C GLN A 7 -6.61 -0.95 -27.93
N TRP A 8 -6.84 0.33 -28.24
CA TRP A 8 -6.58 1.40 -27.29
C TRP A 8 -7.51 1.29 -26.08
N PRO A 9 -7.01 1.48 -24.85
CA PRO A 9 -7.87 1.62 -23.68
C PRO A 9 -8.81 2.82 -23.82
N GLU A 10 -9.88 2.83 -23.02
CA GLU A 10 -10.74 4.00 -22.88
C GLU A 10 -9.93 5.25 -22.49
N GLU A 11 -10.47 6.43 -22.73
CA GLU A 11 -9.81 7.67 -22.31
C GLU A 11 -9.84 7.84 -20.79
N TRP A 12 -8.92 8.65 -20.27
CA TRP A 12 -8.94 9.05 -18.87
C TRP A 12 -10.13 9.99 -18.60
N PRO A 13 -10.89 9.84 -17.49
CA PRO A 13 -10.70 8.90 -16.38
C PRO A 13 -11.48 7.58 -16.52
N ALA A 14 -12.17 7.33 -17.63
CA ALA A 14 -13.03 6.15 -17.81
C ALA A 14 -12.25 4.82 -17.73
N ARG A 15 -11.03 4.78 -18.26
CA ARG A 15 -10.16 3.58 -18.18
C ARG A 15 -9.82 3.10 -16.77
N LEU A 16 -9.93 3.95 -15.75
CA LEU A 16 -9.67 3.54 -14.36
C LEU A 16 -10.60 2.43 -13.88
N VAL A 17 -11.83 2.41 -14.39
CA VAL A 17 -12.88 1.47 -13.93
C VAL A 17 -13.35 0.52 -15.02
N LYS A 18 -12.91 0.75 -16.27
CA LYS A 18 -13.21 -0.14 -17.39
C LYS A 18 -12.44 -1.44 -17.22
N THR A 19 -13.16 -2.56 -17.29
CA THR A 19 -12.53 -3.88 -17.37
C THR A 19 -11.79 -4.02 -18.70
N PRO A 20 -10.48 -4.36 -18.69
CA PRO A 20 -9.71 -4.62 -19.91
C PRO A 20 -10.39 -5.66 -20.81
N TYR A 21 -10.42 -5.42 -22.12
CA TYR A 21 -11.13 -6.29 -23.08
C TYR A 21 -10.50 -7.68 -23.21
N TRP A 22 -9.21 -7.81 -22.88
CA TRP A 22 -8.45 -9.05 -22.97
C TRP A 22 -8.49 -9.88 -21.68
N LEU A 23 -9.14 -9.38 -20.61
CA LEU A 23 -9.50 -10.22 -19.48
C LEU A 23 -10.68 -11.10 -19.89
N LEU A 24 -10.42 -12.38 -20.05
CA LEU A 24 -11.43 -13.34 -20.50
C LEU A 24 -12.08 -14.01 -19.30
N SER A 25 -13.39 -14.29 -19.40
CA SER A 25 -14.11 -15.03 -18.34
C SER A 25 -13.60 -16.46 -18.14
N SER A 26 -12.84 -17.01 -19.10
CA SER A 26 -12.14 -18.30 -18.97
C SER A 26 -10.90 -18.23 -18.10
N GLN A 27 -10.35 -17.04 -17.86
CA GLN A 27 -9.20 -16.84 -16.97
C GLN A 27 -9.70 -16.70 -15.53
N VAL A 28 -8.98 -17.32 -14.60
CA VAL A 28 -9.23 -17.18 -13.16
C VAL A 28 -8.46 -15.96 -12.65
N GLY A 29 -9.14 -15.07 -11.94
CA GLY A 29 -8.55 -13.91 -11.30
C GLY A 29 -7.83 -14.24 -10.00
N VAL A 30 -7.26 -13.23 -9.37
CA VAL A 30 -6.41 -13.35 -8.18
C VAL A 30 -7.18 -13.94 -6.99
N TYR A 31 -8.49 -13.70 -6.91
CA TYR A 31 -9.35 -14.13 -5.80
C TYR A 31 -10.20 -15.36 -6.14
N GLY A 32 -9.90 -16.03 -7.26
CA GLY A 32 -10.50 -17.31 -7.64
C GLY A 32 -11.80 -17.20 -8.43
N LYS A 33 -12.27 -16.00 -8.79
CA LYS A 33 -13.43 -15.84 -9.70
C LYS A 33 -12.96 -15.65 -11.13
N SER A 34 -13.89 -15.43 -12.06
CA SER A 34 -13.50 -15.05 -13.42
C SER A 34 -12.75 -13.71 -13.40
N ALA A 35 -11.69 -13.57 -14.20
CA ALA A 35 -10.84 -12.38 -14.14
C ALA A 35 -11.59 -11.04 -14.33
N PRO A 36 -12.61 -10.93 -15.22
CA PRO A 36 -13.45 -9.73 -15.31
C PRO A 36 -14.26 -9.44 -14.04
N GLU A 37 -14.81 -10.48 -13.41
CA GLU A 37 -15.62 -10.35 -12.19
C GLU A 37 -14.75 -9.97 -10.99
N ASP A 38 -13.58 -10.62 -10.84
CA ASP A 38 -12.62 -10.30 -9.79
C ASP A 38 -12.15 -8.85 -9.86
N PHE A 39 -11.82 -8.37 -11.06
CA PHE A 39 -11.46 -6.97 -11.28
C PHE A 39 -12.59 -6.00 -10.86
N ALA A 40 -13.83 -6.29 -11.26
CA ALA A 40 -14.98 -5.45 -10.94
C ALA A 40 -15.27 -5.42 -9.43
N LEU A 41 -15.12 -6.57 -8.76
CA LEU A 41 -15.31 -6.69 -7.31
C LEU A 41 -14.21 -6.00 -6.53
N ASP A 42 -12.95 -6.10 -6.94
CA ASP A 42 -11.81 -5.37 -6.37
C ASP A 42 -12.05 -3.85 -6.45
N ASN A 43 -12.42 -3.35 -7.63
CA ASN A 43 -12.71 -1.93 -7.83
C ASN A 43 -13.86 -1.43 -6.93
N LYS A 44 -14.93 -2.23 -6.80
CA LYS A 44 -16.06 -1.92 -5.90
C LYS A 44 -15.64 -1.97 -4.43
N HIS A 45 -14.80 -2.95 -4.06
CA HIS A 45 -14.28 -3.11 -2.71
C HIS A 45 -13.48 -1.87 -2.29
N TRP A 46 -12.47 -1.50 -3.06
CA TRP A 46 -11.58 -0.37 -2.73
C TRP A 46 -12.30 0.96 -2.76
N LYS A 47 -13.19 1.19 -3.73
CA LYS A 47 -14.04 2.38 -3.75
C LYS A 47 -14.83 2.52 -2.45
N ARG A 48 -15.42 1.41 -1.97
CA ARG A 48 -16.17 1.40 -0.69
C ARG A 48 -15.26 1.63 0.51
N VAL A 49 -14.13 0.93 0.61
CA VAL A 49 -13.19 1.04 1.75
C VAL A 49 -12.64 2.45 1.87
N VAL A 50 -12.17 3.04 0.77
CA VAL A 50 -11.65 4.41 0.76
C VAL A 50 -12.74 5.39 1.18
N THR A 51 -13.90 5.33 0.53
CA THR A 51 -15.00 6.30 0.76
C THR A 51 -15.60 6.19 2.16
N LYS A 52 -15.76 4.98 2.70
CA LYS A 52 -16.48 4.75 3.96
C LYS A 52 -15.57 4.70 5.18
N SER A 53 -14.33 4.27 5.02
CA SER A 53 -13.41 4.06 6.15
C SER A 53 -12.22 5.01 6.12
N TYR A 54 -11.55 5.18 4.98
CA TYR A 54 -10.27 5.91 4.97
C TYR A 54 -10.40 7.43 4.88
N LEU A 55 -11.38 7.95 4.14
CA LEU A 55 -11.53 9.41 4.01
C LEU A 55 -11.99 10.08 5.31
N SER A 56 -12.78 9.39 6.13
CA SER A 56 -13.38 9.97 7.35
C SER A 56 -13.09 9.20 8.63
N GLY A 57 -12.77 7.91 8.57
CA GLY A 57 -12.75 7.03 9.75
C GLY A 57 -11.37 6.82 10.40
N ILE A 58 -10.28 7.11 9.69
CA ILE A 58 -8.91 6.82 10.17
C ILE A 58 -8.13 8.05 10.65
N GLY A 59 -8.74 9.25 10.62
CA GLY A 59 -8.12 10.48 11.12
C GLY A 59 -6.92 10.98 10.29
N ILE A 60 -6.83 10.60 9.02
CA ILE A 60 -5.81 11.12 8.11
C ILE A 60 -6.30 12.42 7.48
N ASP A 61 -5.52 13.49 7.65
CA ASP A 61 -5.68 14.70 6.85
C ASP A 61 -5.13 14.47 5.44
N TRP A 62 -6.00 14.05 4.53
CA TRP A 62 -5.69 13.80 3.13
C TRP A 62 -5.23 15.05 2.38
N SER A 63 -5.50 16.26 2.89
CA SER A 63 -5.02 17.50 2.27
C SER A 63 -3.49 17.66 2.38
N THR A 64 -2.85 16.96 3.31
CA THR A 64 -1.38 16.93 3.50
C THR A 64 -0.67 15.80 2.75
N VAL A 65 -1.41 14.84 2.20
CA VAL A 65 -0.85 13.69 1.48
C VAL A 65 -0.69 14.05 0.01
N ARG A 66 0.47 13.75 -0.58
CA ARG A 66 0.72 13.94 -2.02
C ARG A 66 1.29 12.68 -2.68
N SER A 67 2.16 11.98 -1.97
CA SER A 67 2.85 10.78 -2.45
C SER A 67 2.41 9.56 -1.65
N VAL A 68 1.80 8.60 -2.34
CA VAL A 68 1.31 7.36 -1.76
C VAL A 68 2.02 6.19 -2.41
N MET A 69 2.32 5.15 -1.64
CA MET A 69 2.70 3.85 -2.18
C MET A 69 1.71 2.80 -1.71
N ASP A 70 1.13 2.09 -2.66
CA ASP A 70 0.39 0.87 -2.41
C ASP A 70 1.35 -0.30 -2.54
N MET A 71 1.80 -0.80 -1.39
CA MET A 71 2.85 -1.80 -1.32
C MET A 71 2.42 -3.16 -1.90
N ARG A 72 1.10 -3.38 -2.07
CA ARG A 72 0.55 -4.57 -2.71
C ARG A 72 -0.74 -4.22 -3.45
N ALA A 73 -0.58 -3.70 -4.66
CA ALA A 73 -1.68 -3.09 -5.41
C ALA A 73 -2.64 -4.08 -6.08
N ILE A 74 -2.20 -5.31 -6.37
CA ILE A 74 -2.98 -6.32 -7.10
C ILE A 74 -3.53 -5.70 -8.40
N TYR A 75 -4.82 -5.36 -8.49
CA TYR A 75 -5.40 -4.74 -9.68
C TYR A 75 -5.24 -3.21 -9.75
N GLY A 76 -4.69 -2.56 -8.72
CA GLY A 76 -4.61 -1.09 -8.59
C GLY A 76 -5.91 -0.44 -8.11
N GLY A 77 -6.81 -1.20 -7.46
CA GLY A 77 -8.12 -0.73 -7.03
C GLY A 77 -8.04 0.39 -5.99
N PHE A 78 -7.11 0.31 -5.06
CA PHE A 78 -6.86 1.36 -4.08
C PHE A 78 -6.45 2.68 -4.75
N ALA A 79 -5.49 2.65 -5.67
CA ALA A 79 -5.08 3.84 -6.42
C ALA A 79 -6.24 4.46 -7.23
N ALA A 80 -7.04 3.63 -7.89
CA ALA A 80 -8.21 4.10 -8.63
C ALA A 80 -9.29 4.71 -7.73
N ALA A 81 -9.43 4.23 -6.50
CA ALA A 81 -10.36 4.78 -5.52
C ALA A 81 -9.92 6.16 -4.98
N LEU A 82 -8.63 6.50 -5.10
CA LEU A 82 -8.08 7.80 -4.71
C LEU A 82 -8.08 8.83 -5.86
N LYS A 83 -8.65 8.53 -7.02
CA LYS A 83 -8.59 9.38 -8.23
C LYS A 83 -9.08 10.82 -8.04
N ASP A 84 -10.00 11.04 -7.09
CA ASP A 84 -10.62 12.34 -6.83
C ASP A 84 -9.79 13.19 -5.83
N LEU A 85 -8.72 12.61 -5.28
CA LEU A 85 -7.75 13.32 -4.45
C LEU A 85 -6.55 13.76 -5.30
N ASN A 86 -5.92 14.88 -4.92
CA ASN A 86 -4.69 15.35 -5.56
C ASN A 86 -3.45 14.59 -5.03
N VAL A 87 -3.44 13.28 -5.26
CA VAL A 87 -2.36 12.37 -4.85
C VAL A 87 -1.92 11.51 -6.03
N TRP A 88 -0.66 11.10 -6.03
CA TRP A 88 -0.18 10.06 -6.92
C TRP A 88 0.14 8.78 -6.13
N VAL A 89 -0.06 7.63 -6.75
CA VAL A 89 0.10 6.32 -6.09
C VAL A 89 1.10 5.48 -6.86
N MET A 90 2.22 5.13 -6.23
CA MET A 90 3.10 4.06 -6.71
C MET A 90 2.47 2.72 -6.41
N ASN A 91 2.06 1.99 -7.45
CA ASN A 91 1.49 0.66 -7.28
C ASN A 91 2.59 -0.40 -7.33
N VAL A 92 2.67 -1.25 -6.30
CA VAL A 92 3.68 -2.31 -6.26
C VAL A 92 3.00 -3.66 -6.41
N VAL A 93 3.42 -4.44 -7.40
CA VAL A 93 2.98 -5.82 -7.61
C VAL A 93 4.10 -6.74 -7.15
N SER A 94 3.85 -7.55 -6.12
CA SER A 94 4.85 -8.48 -5.61
C SER A 94 5.20 -9.54 -6.66
N VAL A 95 6.48 -9.88 -6.79
CA VAL A 95 6.95 -10.91 -7.74
C VAL A 95 6.40 -12.31 -7.47
N ASP A 96 5.88 -12.54 -6.26
CA ASP A 96 5.27 -13.80 -5.81
C ASP A 96 3.73 -13.76 -5.88
N ALA A 97 3.16 -12.82 -6.63
CA ALA A 97 1.73 -12.68 -6.86
C ALA A 97 1.43 -12.80 -8.37
N PRO A 98 0.16 -13.03 -8.75
CA PRO A 98 -0.20 -13.06 -10.16
C PRO A 98 0.13 -11.74 -10.87
N ASP A 99 0.58 -11.86 -12.11
CA ASP A 99 0.99 -10.72 -12.93
C ASP A 99 -0.22 -9.83 -13.28
N THR A 100 -0.34 -8.74 -12.54
CA THR A 100 -1.47 -7.78 -12.60
C THR A 100 -1.03 -6.37 -12.98
N LEU A 101 0.28 -6.10 -13.05
CA LEU A 101 0.84 -4.83 -13.49
C LEU A 101 0.38 -4.42 -14.92
N PRO A 102 0.25 -5.35 -15.89
CA PRO A 102 -0.49 -5.16 -17.12
C PRO A 102 -1.82 -4.42 -17.02
N ILE A 103 -2.63 -4.83 -16.04
CA ILE A 103 -3.98 -4.30 -15.81
C ILE A 103 -3.87 -2.90 -15.23
N ILE A 104 -2.93 -2.68 -14.31
CA ILE A 104 -2.63 -1.36 -13.72
C ILE A 104 -2.26 -0.36 -14.83
N TYR A 105 -1.40 -0.75 -15.78
CA TYR A 105 -1.06 0.09 -16.93
C TYR A 105 -2.24 0.34 -17.85
N GLU A 106 -3.11 -0.64 -18.08
CA GLU A 106 -4.33 -0.45 -18.86
C GLU A 106 -5.30 0.54 -18.21
N ARG A 107 -5.31 0.64 -16.88
CA ARG A 107 -6.08 1.65 -16.14
C ARG A 107 -5.49 3.06 -16.23
N GLY A 108 -4.30 3.22 -16.83
CA GLY A 108 -3.59 4.50 -16.87
C GLY A 108 -2.85 4.85 -15.57
N LEU A 109 -2.66 3.86 -14.70
CA LEU A 109 -1.88 3.98 -13.48
C LEU A 109 -0.44 3.50 -13.74
N PHE A 110 0.52 3.92 -12.92
CA PHE A 110 1.89 3.43 -12.97
C PHE A 110 2.21 2.56 -11.75
N GLY A 111 3.20 1.70 -11.91
CA GLY A 111 3.61 0.77 -10.88
C GLY A 111 4.86 0.00 -11.28
N ILE A 112 5.32 -0.86 -10.39
CA ILE A 112 6.49 -1.71 -10.62
C ILE A 112 6.28 -3.11 -10.04
N TYR A 113 7.08 -4.06 -10.51
CA TYR A 113 7.29 -5.31 -9.79
C TYR A 113 8.34 -5.09 -8.70
N HIS A 114 8.14 -5.70 -7.53
CA HIS A 114 9.13 -5.67 -6.46
C HIS A 114 9.10 -6.96 -5.63
N ASP A 115 10.25 -7.38 -5.12
CA ASP A 115 10.33 -8.40 -4.07
C ASP A 115 10.54 -7.72 -2.72
N TRP A 116 9.55 -7.80 -1.84
CA TRP A 116 9.60 -7.20 -0.51
C TRP A 116 10.53 -7.93 0.48
N CYS A 117 11.17 -9.02 0.04
CA CYS A 117 12.33 -9.58 0.74
C CYS A 117 13.62 -8.78 0.48
N GLU A 118 13.61 -7.91 -0.54
CA GLU A 118 14.69 -7.00 -0.91
C GLU A 118 14.31 -5.55 -0.61
N SER A 119 15.33 -4.70 -0.48
CA SER A 119 15.14 -3.25 -0.28
C SER A 119 14.52 -2.61 -1.53
N PHE A 120 13.55 -1.71 -1.34
CA PHE A 120 12.91 -0.99 -2.43
C PHE A 120 13.85 0.07 -2.98
N SER A 121 14.01 0.11 -4.30
CA SER A 121 14.91 1.05 -5.00
C SER A 121 14.32 2.48 -5.01
N THR A 122 14.33 3.15 -3.87
CA THR A 122 13.88 4.53 -3.67
C THR A 122 14.73 5.23 -2.62
N TYR A 123 14.76 6.56 -2.66
CA TYR A 123 15.39 7.37 -1.63
C TYR A 123 14.70 7.19 -0.27
N PRO A 124 15.43 7.27 0.85
CA PRO A 124 14.80 7.34 2.17
C PRO A 124 13.82 8.51 2.25
N ARG A 125 12.73 8.36 3.01
CA ARG A 125 11.73 9.43 3.25
C ARG A 125 11.11 9.95 1.94
N SER A 126 10.69 9.05 1.07
CA SER A 126 10.08 9.38 -0.23
C SER A 126 8.58 9.63 -0.14
N TYR A 127 7.85 8.85 0.65
CA TYR A 127 6.38 8.80 0.62
C TYR A 127 5.73 9.42 1.86
N ASP A 128 4.57 10.05 1.68
CA ASP A 128 3.74 10.60 2.76
C ASP A 128 2.82 9.53 3.37
N LEU A 129 2.38 8.57 2.57
CA LEU A 129 1.52 7.47 3.00
C LEU A 129 1.94 6.14 2.38
N LEU A 130 2.04 5.11 3.20
CA LEU A 130 2.19 3.72 2.76
C LEU A 130 0.92 2.95 3.08
N HIS A 131 0.41 2.24 2.09
CA HIS A 131 -0.74 1.36 2.23
C HIS A 131 -0.30 -0.09 1.99
N SER A 132 -0.79 -0.98 2.84
CA SER A 132 -0.47 -2.40 2.80
C SER A 132 -1.72 -3.21 3.11
N ASP A 133 -2.07 -4.13 2.20
CA ASP A 133 -3.17 -5.08 2.36
C ASP A 133 -2.62 -6.51 2.28
N HIS A 134 -2.66 -7.22 3.41
CA HIS A 134 -2.18 -8.60 3.57
C HIS A 134 -0.74 -8.84 3.10
N LEU A 135 0.12 -7.82 3.14
CA LEU A 135 1.53 -7.95 2.77
C LEU A 135 2.38 -8.48 3.94
N PHE A 136 2.17 -7.95 5.15
CA PHE A 136 3.05 -8.24 6.29
C PHE A 136 2.96 -9.72 6.67
N SER A 137 1.76 -10.30 6.71
CA SER A 137 1.58 -11.73 7.00
C SER A 137 2.19 -12.64 5.93
N LYS A 138 2.17 -12.22 4.67
CA LYS A 138 2.81 -12.93 3.56
C LYS A 138 4.33 -12.89 3.69
N ILE A 139 4.89 -11.73 4.01
CA ILE A 139 6.33 -11.55 4.19
C ILE A 139 6.84 -12.21 5.47
N LYS A 140 6.05 -12.23 6.55
CA LYS A 140 6.33 -13.00 7.77
C LYS A 140 6.58 -14.48 7.47
N LYS A 141 5.86 -15.06 6.52
CA LYS A 141 6.00 -16.48 6.12
C LYS A 141 7.17 -16.74 5.18
N ARG A 142 7.49 -15.78 4.30
CA ARG A 142 8.54 -15.96 3.27
C ARG A 142 9.92 -15.53 3.74
N CYS A 143 9.99 -14.44 4.50
CA CYS A 143 11.21 -13.66 4.74
C CYS A 143 11.23 -13.14 6.19
N ASN A 144 11.66 -11.89 6.41
CA ASN A 144 11.80 -11.31 7.74
C ASN A 144 10.89 -10.08 7.91
N LEU A 145 9.94 -10.19 8.83
CA LEU A 145 8.98 -9.13 9.14
C LEU A 145 9.68 -7.85 9.64
N VAL A 146 10.73 -7.98 10.46
CA VAL A 146 11.50 -6.84 11.00
C VAL A 146 12.19 -6.08 9.86
N ALA A 147 12.73 -6.80 8.87
CA ALA A 147 13.37 -6.17 7.72
C ALA A 147 12.36 -5.34 6.89
N LEU A 148 11.14 -5.85 6.71
CA LEU A 148 10.08 -5.10 6.03
C LEU A 148 9.66 -3.85 6.83
N VAL A 149 9.54 -3.96 8.16
CA VAL A 149 9.22 -2.80 9.02
C VAL A 149 10.33 -1.76 8.98
N ALA A 150 11.60 -2.18 8.96
CA ALA A 150 12.74 -1.28 8.79
C ALA A 150 12.74 -0.59 7.42
N GLU A 151 12.35 -1.31 6.36
CA GLU A 151 12.22 -0.73 5.03
C GLU A 151 11.07 0.28 4.95
N VAL A 152 9.93 -0.03 5.57
CA VAL A 152 8.80 0.89 5.76
C VAL A 152 9.23 2.15 6.52
N ASP A 153 10.03 2.01 7.58
CA ASP A 153 10.61 3.15 8.29
C ASP A 153 11.51 3.98 7.37
N ARG A 154 12.40 3.33 6.61
CA ARG A 154 13.34 4.00 5.71
C ARG A 154 12.63 4.84 4.66
N ILE A 155 11.59 4.31 4.00
CA ILE A 155 10.92 4.97 2.86
C ILE A 155 9.86 6.00 3.28
N LEU A 156 9.29 5.89 4.49
CA LEU A 156 8.26 6.80 4.97
C LEU A 156 8.87 8.11 5.49
N ARG A 157 8.28 9.24 5.09
CA ARG A 157 8.66 10.56 5.61
C ARG A 157 8.31 10.69 7.09
N PRO A 158 9.06 11.50 7.87
CA PRO A 158 8.61 11.85 9.21
C PRO A 158 7.26 12.56 9.17
N GLY A 159 6.35 12.20 10.08
CA GLY A 159 4.95 12.63 10.03
C GLY A 159 4.10 11.86 9.01
N GLY A 160 4.73 11.05 8.16
CA GLY A 160 4.06 10.16 7.22
C GLY A 160 3.29 9.05 7.95
N LYS A 161 2.36 8.43 7.23
CA LYS A 161 1.40 7.48 7.80
C LYS A 161 1.52 6.11 7.14
N LEU A 162 1.35 5.06 7.93
CA LEU A 162 1.27 3.69 7.45
C LEU A 162 -0.12 3.15 7.79
N ILE A 163 -0.80 2.64 6.77
CA ILE A 163 -2.05 1.90 6.90
C ILE A 163 -1.74 0.43 6.62
N VAL A 164 -2.04 -0.44 7.58
CA VAL A 164 -1.89 -1.89 7.46
C VAL A 164 -3.23 -2.55 7.66
N ARG A 165 -3.67 -3.32 6.66
CA ARG A 165 -4.76 -4.28 6.77
C ARG A 165 -4.16 -5.67 6.72
N ASP A 166 -4.31 -6.46 7.77
CA ASP A 166 -3.76 -7.82 7.83
C ASP A 166 -4.48 -8.61 8.93
N ASP A 167 -4.08 -9.87 9.14
CA ASP A 167 -4.58 -10.65 10.27
C ASP A 167 -4.18 -10.02 11.62
N VAL A 168 -4.96 -10.33 12.66
CA VAL A 168 -4.81 -9.71 14.00
C VAL A 168 -3.45 -10.02 14.64
N GLU A 169 -2.92 -11.23 14.43
CA GLU A 169 -1.61 -11.63 14.98
C GLU A 169 -0.50 -10.76 14.38
N THR A 170 -0.50 -10.64 13.05
CA THR A 170 0.46 -9.81 12.31
C THR A 170 0.35 -8.34 12.70
N ILE A 171 -0.87 -7.80 12.85
CA ILE A 171 -1.06 -6.40 13.28
C ILE A 171 -0.49 -6.14 14.66
N ASN A 172 -0.70 -7.04 15.62
CA ASN A 172 -0.17 -6.88 16.97
C ASN A 172 1.37 -6.87 16.98
N GLU A 173 2.01 -7.70 16.16
CA GLU A 173 3.46 -7.70 16.00
C GLU A 173 3.98 -6.40 15.36
N VAL A 174 3.33 -5.94 14.29
CA VAL A 174 3.66 -4.65 13.65
C VAL A 174 3.48 -3.49 14.62
N GLU A 175 2.37 -3.47 15.36
CA GLU A 175 2.09 -2.45 16.37
C GLU A 175 3.17 -2.42 17.47
N SER A 176 3.60 -3.58 17.96
CA SER A 176 4.68 -3.69 18.95
C SER A 176 5.99 -3.06 18.45
N MET A 177 6.38 -3.38 17.21
CA MET A 177 7.61 -2.84 16.61
C MET A 177 7.53 -1.32 16.38
N VAL A 178 6.44 -0.80 15.84
CA VAL A 178 6.32 0.65 15.61
C VAL A 178 6.26 1.44 16.92
N ARG A 179 5.67 0.87 17.99
CA ARG A 179 5.72 1.46 19.34
C ARG A 179 7.14 1.49 19.89
N ALA A 180 7.92 0.42 19.70
CA ALA A 180 9.33 0.39 20.08
C ALA A 180 10.14 1.48 19.35
N MET A 181 9.80 1.76 18.08
CA MET A 181 10.36 2.86 17.28
C MET A 181 9.78 4.24 17.62
N GLN A 182 8.96 4.37 18.67
CA GLN A 182 8.33 5.62 19.11
C GLN A 182 7.36 6.23 18.08
N TRP A 183 6.78 5.44 17.19
CA TRP A 183 5.71 5.90 16.32
C TRP A 183 4.38 6.02 17.09
N GLU A 184 3.50 6.89 16.61
CA GLU A 184 2.21 7.13 17.22
C GLU A 184 1.14 6.21 16.60
N VAL A 185 0.48 5.40 17.42
CA VAL A 185 -0.68 4.61 16.98
C VAL A 185 -1.91 5.48 16.97
N ARG A 186 -2.47 5.73 15.78
CA ARG A 186 -3.65 6.58 15.57
C ARG A 186 -4.95 5.80 15.67
N LEU A 187 -4.97 4.58 15.13
CA LEU A 187 -6.12 3.70 15.12
C LEU A 187 -5.65 2.24 15.12
N THR A 188 -6.25 1.42 15.98
CA THR A 188 -6.20 -0.03 15.86
C THR A 188 -7.64 -0.53 15.93
N TYR A 189 -8.06 -1.28 14.92
CA TYR A 189 -9.38 -1.90 14.84
C TYR A 189 -9.23 -3.34 14.41
N SER A 190 -10.00 -4.26 14.99
CA SER A 190 -10.05 -5.65 14.58
C SER A 190 -11.48 -6.18 14.59
N LYS A 191 -11.80 -6.99 13.58
CA LYS A 191 -13.09 -7.67 13.45
C LYS A 191 -12.93 -8.93 12.60
N ASP A 192 -13.56 -10.03 13.01
CA ASP A 192 -13.61 -11.29 12.24
C ASP A 192 -12.21 -11.79 11.78
N ASN A 193 -11.20 -11.65 12.65
CA ASN A 193 -9.79 -11.98 12.41
C ASN A 193 -9.05 -11.13 11.35
N GLU A 194 -9.68 -10.10 10.79
CA GLU A 194 -9.01 -9.02 10.07
C GLU A 194 -8.81 -7.83 11.00
N GLY A 195 -7.68 -7.13 10.85
CA GLY A 195 -7.47 -5.86 11.51
C GLY A 195 -7.09 -4.74 10.55
N LEU A 196 -7.16 -3.53 11.08
CA LEU A 196 -6.75 -2.29 10.46
C LEU A 196 -5.94 -1.49 11.49
N LEU A 197 -4.68 -1.24 11.15
CA LEU A 197 -3.75 -0.43 11.92
C LEU A 197 -3.43 0.84 11.12
N CYS A 198 -3.58 2.01 11.74
CA CYS A 198 -3.11 3.27 11.21
C CYS A 198 -2.11 3.88 12.21
N VAL A 199 -0.89 4.11 11.76
CA VAL A 199 0.20 4.64 12.58
C VAL A 199 0.86 5.82 11.89
N GLN A 200 1.43 6.72 12.67
CA GLN A 200 2.12 7.89 12.19
C GLN A 200 3.56 7.88 12.68
N LYS A 201 4.50 8.02 11.76
CA LYS A 201 5.93 8.13 12.06
C LYS A 201 6.20 9.41 12.83
N SER A 202 6.79 9.29 14.01
CA SER A 202 7.16 10.44 14.82
C SER A 202 8.47 11.07 14.33
N MET A 203 8.70 12.32 14.75
CA MET A 203 10.01 12.97 14.65
C MET A 203 10.79 12.69 15.94
N TRP A 204 11.14 11.44 16.19
CA TRP A 204 11.92 11.08 17.37
C TRP A 204 13.37 11.55 17.25
N ARG A 205 13.88 12.18 18.30
CA ARG A 205 15.29 12.56 18.48
C ARG A 205 15.65 12.37 19.96
N PRO A 206 16.86 11.91 20.30
CA PRO A 206 17.31 11.89 21.69
C PRO A 206 17.26 13.31 22.27
N SER A 207 16.60 13.48 23.43
CA SER A 207 16.55 14.75 24.15
C SER A 207 17.73 14.96 25.10
N LYS A 208 18.42 13.87 25.47
CA LYS A 208 19.62 13.93 26.29
C LYS A 208 20.83 14.19 25.40
N SER A 209 21.48 15.34 25.59
CA SER A 209 22.78 15.64 25.01
C SER A 209 23.87 15.00 25.87
N GLU A 210 24.74 14.20 25.27
CA GLU A 210 25.99 13.83 25.91
C GLU A 210 27.02 14.93 25.68
N THR A 211 27.59 15.45 26.77
CA THR A 211 28.67 16.42 26.70
C THR A 211 29.94 15.71 26.25
N VAL A 212 30.37 15.99 25.04
CA VAL A 212 31.59 15.44 24.46
C VAL A 212 32.79 16.22 24.99
N SER A 213 33.42 15.72 26.06
CA SER A 213 34.48 16.43 26.78
C SER A 213 35.70 16.79 25.92
N TYR A 214 36.01 16.01 24.88
CA TYR A 214 37.11 16.32 23.95
C TYR A 214 36.79 17.43 22.94
N ALA A 215 35.52 17.82 22.78
CA ALA A 215 35.07 18.86 21.86
C ALA A 215 34.98 20.25 22.51
N ILE A 216 35.35 20.36 23.80
CA ILE A 216 35.36 21.61 24.59
C ILE A 216 36.80 22.17 24.70
N ALA A 217 37.75 21.59 23.96
CA ALA A 217 39.14 22.05 23.91
C ALA A 217 39.31 23.29 23.02
#